data_AF-A0A8J3YCA3-F1
#
_entry.id   AF-A0A8J3YCA3-F1
#
_cell.length_a   1.000
_cell.length_b   1.000
_cell.length_c   1.000
_cell.angle_alpha   90.00
_cell.angle_beta   90.00
_cell.angle_gamma   90.00
#
_symmetry.space_group_name_H-M   'P 1'
#
loop_
_entity.id
_entity.type
_entity.pdbx_description
1 polymer ?
#
loop_
_entity_poly.entity_id
_entity_poly.type
_entity_poly.pdbx_seq_one_letter_code
_entity_poly.pdbx_strand_id
1 'polypeptide(L)' 'MASLTQRIQQFLRSPAGRRAISEGQRQLAKPENQAKLRRLLARFQGRR' A
#
# COMPACT_ATOMS: atom_id res chain seq x y z
N MET A 1 11.91 -5.85 -23.31
CA MET A 1 11.23 -6.49 -22.16
C MET A 1 10.71 -5.39 -21.26
N ALA A 2 9.42 -5.34 -20.97
CA ALA A 2 8.90 -4.38 -19.99
C ALA A 2 9.54 -4.67 -18.63
N SER A 3 10.12 -3.65 -18.01
CA SER A 3 10.69 -3.77 -16.67
C SER A 3 9.59 -4.13 -15.66
N LEU A 4 9.95 -4.81 -14.58
CA LEU A 4 9.01 -5.17 -13.50
C LEU A 4 8.25 -3.93 -12.99
N THR A 5 8.93 -2.78 -12.96
CA THR A 5 8.36 -1.48 -12.59
C THR A 5 7.30 -0.99 -13.58
N GLN A 6 7.53 -1.09 -14.90
CA GLN A 6 6.51 -0.76 -15.91
C GLN A 6 5.27 -1.64 -15.79
N ARG A 7 5.45 -2.94 -15.49
CA ARG A 7 4.34 -3.88 -15.33
C ARG A 7 3.51 -3.56 -14.08
N ILE A 8 4.17 -3.19 -12.99
CA ILE A 8 3.50 -2.71 -11.76
C ILE A 8 2.77 -1.39 -12.04
N GLN A 9 3.38 -0.41 -12.70
CA GLN A 9 2.72 0.84 -13.05
C GLN A 9 1.49 0.63 -13.94
N GLN A 10 1.60 -0.27 -14.93
CA GLN A 10 0.50 -0.62 -15.82
C GLN A 10 -0.61 -1.36 -15.06
N PHE A 11 -0.26 -2.23 -14.11
CA PHE A 11 -1.21 -2.87 -13.21
C PHE A 11 -1.93 -1.86 -12.31
N LEU A 12 -1.20 -0.93 -11.67
CA LEU A 12 -1.80 0.11 -10.82
C LEU A 12 -2.74 1.03 -11.62
N ARG A 13 -2.44 1.28 -12.89
CA ARG A 13 -3.29 2.05 -13.81
C ARG A 13 -4.52 1.27 -14.30
N SER A 14 -4.51 -0.06 -14.21
CA SER A 14 -5.63 -0.92 -14.61
C SER A 14 -6.81 -0.85 -13.63
N PRO A 15 -8.04 -1.19 -14.06
CA PRO A 15 -9.20 -1.25 -13.16
C PRO A 15 -9.02 -2.24 -12.01
N ALA A 16 -8.27 -3.33 -12.21
CA ALA A 16 -7.93 -4.27 -11.13
C ALA A 16 -7.00 -3.63 -10.09
N GLY A 17 -5.99 -2.88 -10.53
CA GLY A 17 -5.10 -2.13 -9.62
C GLY A 17 -5.84 -1.04 -8.85
N ARG A 18 -6.76 -0.32 -9.50
CA ARG A 18 -7.62 0.67 -8.83
C ARG A 18 -8.50 0.04 -7.75
N ARG A 19 -9.06 -1.16 -7.99
CA ARG A 19 -9.82 -1.91 -6.98
C ARG A 19 -8.94 -2.31 -5.81
N ALA A 20 -7.75 -2.87 -6.07
CA ALA A 20 -6.81 -3.24 -5.02
C ALA A 20 -6.39 -2.03 -4.16
N ILE A 21 -6.13 -0.87 -4.79
CA ILE A 21 -5.85 0.38 -4.07
C ILE A 21 -7.07 0.83 -3.27
N SER A 22 -8.27 0.80 -3.84
CA SER A 22 -9.49 1.25 -3.15
C SER A 22 -9.84 0.36 -1.95
N GLU A 23 -9.69 -0.95 -2.08
CA GLU A 23 -9.90 -1.89 -0.97
C GLU A 23 -8.82 -1.72 0.09
N GLY A 24 -7.56 -1.55 -0.34
CA GLY A 24 -6.45 -1.20 0.54
C GLY A 24 -6.74 0.09 1.30
N GLN A 25 -7.12 1.17 0.61
CA GLN A 25 -7.46 2.45 1.24
C GLN A 25 -8.62 2.32 2.23
N ARG A 26 -9.67 1.56 1.91
CA ARG A 26 -10.77 1.30 2.85
C ARG A 26 -10.32 0.53 4.08
N GLN A 27 -9.43 -0.45 3.91
CA GLN A 27 -8.86 -1.18 5.04
C GLN A 27 -7.94 -0.28 5.87
N LEU A 28 -7.11 0.54 5.23
CA LEU A 28 -6.20 1.49 5.87
C LEU A 28 -6.95 2.66 6.52
N ALA A 29 -8.13 3.02 6.03
CA ALA A 29 -8.99 4.05 6.62
C ALA A 29 -9.53 3.63 7.99
N LYS A 30 -9.50 2.33 8.32
CA LYS A 30 -9.90 1.85 9.65
C LYS A 30 -8.91 2.35 10.71
N PRO A 31 -9.39 2.95 11.82
CA PRO A 31 -8.52 3.52 12.85
C PRO A 31 -7.58 2.48 13.47
N GLU A 32 -8.02 1.24 13.60
CA GLU A 32 -7.21 0.12 14.10
C GLU A 32 -6.00 -0.17 13.21
N ASN A 33 -6.21 -0.15 11.89
CA ASN A 33 -5.14 -0.38 10.92
C ASN A 33 -4.16 0.79 10.86
N GLN A 34 -4.65 2.03 11.02
CA GLN A 34 -3.77 3.20 11.15
C GLN A 34 -2.90 3.12 12.39
N ALA A 35 -3.46 2.75 13.54
CA ALA A 35 -2.70 2.58 14.78
C ALA A 35 -1.64 1.48 14.63
N LYS A 36 -1.99 0.36 13.99
CA LYS A 36 -1.06 -0.73 13.71
C LYS A 36 0.06 -0.30 12.78
N LEU A 37 -0.25 0.43 11.70
CA LEU A 37 0.74 1.01 10.79
C LEU A 37 1.67 2.00 11.47
N ARG A 38 1.12 2.93 12.26
CA ARG A 38 1.91 3.86 13.07
C ARG A 38 2.85 3.13 14.00
N ARG A 39 2.39 2.05 14.66
CA ARG A 39 3.23 1.23 15.55
C ARG A 39 4.33 0.49 14.79
N LEU A 40 4.04 -0.03 13.60
CA LEU A 40 5.02 -0.68 12.73
C LEU A 40 6.08 0.32 12.24
N LEU A 41 5.63 1.50 11.79
CA LEU A 41 6.51 2.59 11.36
C LEU A 41 7.39 3.08 12.52
N ALA A 42 6.81 3.31 13.70
CA ALA A 42 7.56 3.70 14.90
C ALA A 42 8.63 2.66 15.28
N ARG A 43 8.32 1.36 15.16
CA ARG A 43 9.29 0.28 15.37
C ARG A 43 10.42 0.27 14.34
N PHE A 44 10.13 0.61 13.09
CA PHE A 44 11.14 0.72 12.04
C PHE A 44 12.00 1.98 12.18
N GLN A 45 11.39 3.11 12.58
CA GLN A 45 12.09 4.37 12.79
C GLN A 45 13.02 4.33 14.01
N GLY A 46 12.62 3.66 15.10
CA GLY A 46 13.43 3.51 16.31
C GLY A 46 14.58 2.51 16.21
N ARG A 47 14.79 1.88 15.04
CA ARG A 47 15.93 0.98 14.76
C ARG A 47 17.09 1.67 14.01
N ARG A 48 17.01 2.99 13.84
CA ARG A 48 18.06 3.79 13.21
C ARG A 48 18.91 4.50 14.25
#